data_AF-Q3MTD2-F1
#
_entry.id   AF-Q3MTD2-F1
#
_cell.length_a   1.000
_cell.length_b   1.000
_cell.length_c   1.000
_cell.angle_alpha   90.00
_cell.angle_beta   90.00
_cell.angle_gamma   90.00
#
_symmetry.space_group_name_H-M   'P 1'
#
loop_
_entity.id
_entity.type
_entity.pdbx_description
1 polymer ?
#
loop_
_entity_poly.entity_id
_entity_poly.type
_entity_poly.pdbx_seq_one_letter_code
_entity_poly.pdbx_strand_id
1 'polypeptide(L)'
;GWGLTNESLKVLTEGLLPETREFLKSRGGTYMNGDLHHPHISFTDGTYDGRYAFMNDQANTRVARVRLDVMKCDKIIQLPNQHTVHGLRLQRYPRTGYVFANGEDGVPIPNDGKVLDDPKQYHSIFSA
;
A
#
# COMPACT_ATOMS: atom_id res chain seq x y z
N GLY A 1 -15.40 -3.89 14.57
CA GLY A 1 -14.26 -3.75 15.49
C GLY A 1 -13.04 -3.20 14.78
N TRP A 2 -12.61 -3.81 13.66
CA TRP A 2 -11.54 -3.27 12.82
C TRP A 2 -11.80 -1.80 12.44
N GLY A 3 -10.80 -0.93 12.59
CA GLY A 3 -10.94 0.51 12.44
C GLY A 3 -11.36 1.26 13.71
N LEU A 4 -11.65 0.54 14.80
CA LEU A 4 -12.10 1.11 16.07
C LEU A 4 -11.28 0.59 17.26
N THR A 5 -10.84 -0.67 17.25
CA THR A 5 -10.03 -1.23 18.35
C THR A 5 -8.59 -0.74 18.29
N ASN A 6 -7.94 -0.61 19.45
CA ASN A 6 -6.55 -0.16 19.57
C ASN A 6 -5.59 -1.00 18.69
N GLU A 7 -5.81 -2.32 18.61
CA GLU A 7 -4.99 -3.24 17.81
C GLU A 7 -5.12 -2.94 16.31
N SER A 8 -6.34 -2.70 15.84
CA SER A 8 -6.58 -2.38 14.42
C SER A 8 -6.11 -0.97 14.07
N LEU A 9 -6.30 0.00 14.97
CA LEU A 9 -5.82 1.37 14.79
C LEU A 9 -4.30 1.42 14.75
N LYS A 10 -3.61 0.57 15.52
CA LYS A 10 -2.16 0.39 15.41
C LYS A 10 -1.77 -0.07 14.00
N VAL A 11 -2.36 -1.15 13.48
CA VAL A 11 -2.05 -1.66 12.13
C VAL A 11 -2.35 -0.61 11.04
N LEU A 12 -3.47 0.10 11.17
CA LEU A 12 -3.91 1.11 10.20
C LEU A 12 -3.04 2.37 10.19
N THR A 13 -2.33 2.67 11.28
CA THR A 13 -1.61 3.94 11.42
C THR A 13 -0.10 3.79 11.54
N GLU A 14 0.46 2.65 11.95
CA GLU A 14 1.89 2.51 12.19
C GLU A 14 2.76 2.64 10.93
N GLY A 15 2.21 2.36 9.76
CA GLY A 15 2.90 2.48 8.46
C GLY A 15 2.57 3.75 7.67
N LEU A 16 1.87 4.73 8.27
CA LEU A 16 1.60 6.02 7.64
C LEU A 16 2.84 6.92 7.64
N LEU A 17 3.00 7.70 6.57
CA LEU A 17 3.99 8.77 6.51
C LEU A 17 3.68 9.86 7.54
N PRO A 18 4.69 10.58 8.07
CA PRO A 18 4.49 11.64 9.06
C PRO A 18 3.46 12.68 8.62
N GLU A 19 3.53 13.14 7.38
CA GLU A 19 2.65 14.16 6.81
C GLU A 19 1.21 13.65 6.71
N THR A 20 1.04 12.38 6.37
CA THR A 20 -0.27 11.73 6.30
C THR A 20 -0.87 11.55 7.68
N ARG A 21 -0.06 11.21 8.69
CA ARG A 21 -0.51 11.15 10.08
C ARG A 21 -1.04 12.50 10.55
N GLU A 22 -0.31 13.59 10.26
CA GLU A 22 -0.77 14.95 10.57
C GLU A 22 -2.05 15.30 9.83
N PHE A 23 -2.13 15.00 8.53
CA PHE A 23 -3.32 15.22 7.70
C PHE A 23 -4.57 14.51 8.25
N LEU A 24 -4.42 13.31 8.80
CA LEU A 24 -5.55 12.50 9.26
C LEU A 24 -6.00 12.81 10.70
N LYS A 25 -5.23 13.57 11.51
CA LYS A 25 -5.62 13.92 12.89
C LYS A 25 -7.00 14.55 12.98
N SER A 26 -7.35 15.44 12.05
CA SER A 26 -8.66 16.10 12.00
C SER A 26 -9.71 15.36 11.17
N ARG A 27 -9.41 14.14 10.68
CA ARG A 27 -10.24 13.37 9.73
C ARG A 27 -10.53 11.94 10.21
N GLY A 28 -10.52 11.73 11.53
CA GLY A 28 -10.79 10.43 12.15
C GLY A 28 -9.55 9.63 12.56
N GLY A 29 -8.35 10.18 12.38
CA GLY A 29 -7.08 9.57 12.84
C GLY A 29 -6.56 8.45 11.93
N THR A 30 -7.35 7.95 10.99
CA THR A 30 -6.96 7.00 9.94
C THR A 30 -7.86 7.15 8.71
N TYR A 31 -7.54 6.47 7.61
CA TYR A 31 -8.40 6.42 6.43
C TYR A 31 -9.63 5.56 6.71
N MET A 32 -10.81 6.10 6.37
CA MET A 32 -12.11 5.42 6.52
C MET A 32 -12.56 4.66 5.27
N ASN A 33 -11.72 4.65 4.22
CA ASN A 33 -11.95 3.93 2.98
C ASN A 33 -10.64 3.32 2.45
N GLY A 34 -10.78 2.51 1.40
CA GLY A 34 -9.71 2.01 0.55
C GLY A 34 -10.30 1.35 -0.69
N ASP A 35 -9.47 1.13 -1.70
CA ASP A 35 -9.86 0.49 -2.95
C ASP A 35 -8.89 -0.65 -3.30
N LEU A 36 -9.35 -1.89 -3.10
CA LEU A 36 -8.51 -3.09 -3.17
C LEU A 36 -8.71 -3.81 -4.51
N HIS A 37 -7.66 -3.90 -5.31
CA HIS A 37 -7.73 -4.49 -6.65
C HIS A 37 -7.11 -5.90 -6.75
N HIS A 38 -5.91 -6.09 -6.20
CA HIS A 38 -5.07 -7.25 -6.54
C HIS A 38 -4.60 -8.05 -5.31
N PRO A 39 -5.42 -8.98 -4.78
CA PRO A 39 -4.99 -9.91 -3.74
C PRO A 39 -4.15 -11.08 -4.29
N HIS A 40 -2.97 -11.32 -3.71
CA HIS A 40 -2.08 -12.44 -4.07
C HIS A 40 -1.52 -13.15 -2.84
N ILE A 41 -1.43 -14.49 -2.93
CA ILE A 41 -0.84 -15.32 -1.87
C ILE A 41 0.66 -15.50 -2.12
N SER A 42 1.45 -15.49 -1.04
CA SER A 42 2.90 -15.67 -1.08
C SER A 42 3.33 -17.00 -1.68
N PHE A 43 4.53 -16.99 -2.29
CA PHE A 43 5.13 -18.11 -2.99
C PHE A 43 6.40 -18.62 -2.29
N THR A 44 6.63 -19.92 -2.40
CA THR A 44 7.94 -20.57 -2.25
C THR A 44 8.09 -21.56 -3.41
N ASP A 45 9.24 -21.54 -4.09
CA ASP A 45 9.53 -22.37 -5.27
C ASP A 45 8.43 -22.33 -6.35
N GLY A 46 7.92 -21.13 -6.63
CA GLY A 46 6.91 -20.91 -7.67
C GLY A 46 5.48 -21.34 -7.32
N THR A 47 5.26 -21.91 -6.12
CA THR A 47 3.94 -22.38 -5.66
C THR A 47 3.48 -21.62 -4.42
N TYR A 48 2.17 -21.48 -4.23
CA TYR A 48 1.62 -20.84 -3.04
C TYR A 48 2.06 -21.58 -1.77
N ASP A 49 2.57 -20.82 -0.80
CA ASP A 49 3.07 -21.37 0.46
C ASP A 49 2.16 -21.08 1.66
N GLY A 50 1.04 -20.39 1.43
CA GLY A 50 -0.02 -20.21 2.43
C GLY A 50 0.36 -19.33 3.63
N ARG A 51 1.46 -18.57 3.57
CA ARG A 51 1.89 -17.72 4.70
C ARG A 51 1.13 -16.40 4.76
N TYR A 52 1.07 -15.69 3.65
CA TYR A 52 0.51 -14.34 3.57
C TYR A 52 -0.33 -14.13 2.32
N ALA A 53 -1.32 -13.26 2.41
CA ALA A 53 -1.89 -12.58 1.26
C ALA A 53 -1.47 -11.11 1.27
N PHE A 54 -1.14 -10.56 0.10
CA PHE A 54 -0.77 -9.17 -0.12
C PHE A 54 -1.78 -8.53 -1.05
N MET A 55 -2.07 -7.25 -0.83
CA MET A 55 -3.05 -6.49 -1.60
C MET A 55 -2.75 -5.00 -1.57
N ASN A 56 -3.13 -4.29 -2.63
CA ASN A 56 -2.99 -2.84 -2.73
C ASN A 56 -4.22 -2.12 -2.17
N ASP A 57 -4.02 -0.84 -1.87
CA ASP A 57 -5.06 0.18 -1.77
C ASP A 57 -4.74 1.28 -2.77
N GLN A 58 -5.51 1.33 -3.85
CA GLN A 58 -5.36 2.33 -4.91
C GLN A 58 -5.75 3.72 -4.43
N ALA A 59 -6.84 3.84 -3.67
CA ALA A 59 -7.38 5.13 -3.24
C ALA A 59 -6.40 5.94 -2.37
N ASN A 60 -5.62 5.29 -1.52
CA ASN A 60 -4.75 5.99 -0.56
C ASN A 60 -3.28 5.57 -0.62
N THR A 61 -2.85 4.92 -1.71
CA THR A 61 -1.46 4.54 -1.97
C THR A 61 -0.83 3.69 -0.86
N ARG A 62 -1.48 2.58 -0.51
CA ARG A 62 -1.01 1.66 0.53
C ARG A 62 -0.87 0.24 0.00
N VAL A 63 -0.08 -0.57 0.71
CA VAL A 63 -0.01 -2.02 0.54
C VAL A 63 -0.28 -2.67 1.89
N ALA A 64 -1.14 -3.68 1.89
CA ALA A 64 -1.52 -4.44 3.07
C ALA A 64 -1.06 -5.89 2.98
N ARG A 65 -0.81 -6.49 4.15
CA ARG A 65 -0.53 -7.91 4.33
C ARG A 65 -1.53 -8.52 5.30
N VAL A 66 -2.07 -9.67 4.91
CA VAL A 66 -2.92 -10.53 5.71
C VAL A 66 -2.14 -11.79 6.06
N ARG A 67 -2.11 -12.12 7.35
CA ARG A 67 -1.65 -13.40 7.87
C ARG A 67 -2.73 -14.46 7.65
N LEU A 68 -2.39 -15.53 6.92
CA LEU A 68 -3.37 -16.55 6.55
C LEU A 68 -3.65 -17.56 7.67
N ASP A 69 -2.76 -17.68 8.66
CA ASP A 69 -2.96 -18.55 9.82
C ASP A 69 -4.06 -18.05 10.77
N VAL A 70 -4.28 -16.73 10.82
CA VAL A 70 -5.35 -16.08 11.61
C VAL A 70 -6.37 -15.32 10.77
N MET A 71 -6.19 -15.29 9.45
CA MET A 71 -7.02 -14.57 8.48
C MET A 71 -7.29 -13.11 8.88
N LYS A 72 -6.23 -12.38 9.27
CA LYS A 72 -6.30 -10.96 9.65
C LYS A 72 -5.16 -10.15 9.03
N CYS A 73 -5.49 -8.91 8.67
CA CYS A 73 -4.51 -7.91 8.28
C CYS A 73 -3.57 -7.63 9.47
N ASP A 74 -2.27 -7.81 9.28
CA ASP A 74 -1.27 -7.62 10.32
C ASP A 74 -0.32 -6.46 10.02
N LYS A 75 -0.26 -6.01 8.76
CA LYS A 75 0.59 -4.89 8.35
C LYS A 75 -0.05 -4.08 7.23
N ILE A 76 0.06 -2.77 7.32
CA ILE A 76 -0.24 -1.83 6.24
C ILE A 76 0.93 -0.85 6.18
N ILE A 77 1.41 -0.55 4.98
CA ILE A 77 2.40 0.51 4.72
C ILE A 77 1.87 1.46 3.67
N GLN A 78 2.17 2.75 3.84
CA GLN A 78 2.00 3.75 2.80
C GLN A 78 3.30 3.84 1.99
N LEU A 79 3.19 3.82 0.66
CA LEU A 79 4.37 3.95 -0.21
C LEU A 79 4.72 5.44 -0.36
N PRO A 80 5.97 5.87 -0.08
CA PRO A 80 6.40 7.25 -0.31
C PRO A 80 6.62 7.51 -1.80
N ASN A 81 6.56 8.78 -2.20
CA ASN A 81 6.77 9.30 -3.56
C ASN A 81 5.77 8.81 -4.63
N GLN A 82 5.12 7.67 -4.40
CA GLN A 82 4.17 7.05 -5.30
C GLN A 82 2.76 7.59 -5.07
N HIS A 83 1.95 7.53 -6.11
CA HIS A 83 0.52 7.82 -6.09
C HIS A 83 -0.21 6.66 -6.77
N THR A 84 -1.42 6.34 -6.29
CA THR A 84 -2.33 5.30 -6.82
C THR A 84 -1.69 3.93 -7.04
N VAL A 85 -1.59 3.12 -5.98
CA VAL A 85 -1.10 1.74 -6.14
C VAL A 85 -2.16 0.89 -6.82
N HIS A 86 -1.99 0.57 -8.11
CA HIS A 86 -2.91 -0.28 -8.85
C HIS A 86 -2.34 -1.69 -9.03
N GLY A 87 -1.52 -1.92 -10.06
CA GLY A 87 -0.91 -3.21 -10.34
C GLY A 87 -0.12 -3.75 -9.15
N LEU A 88 -0.45 -4.96 -8.69
CA LEU A 88 0.31 -5.63 -7.63
C LEU A 88 0.49 -7.12 -7.94
N ARG A 89 1.74 -7.58 -7.89
CA ARG A 89 2.12 -9.01 -8.03
C ARG A 89 3.31 -9.34 -7.14
N LEU A 90 3.53 -10.62 -6.92
CA LEU A 90 4.56 -11.13 -6.01
C LEU A 90 5.70 -11.77 -6.77
N GLN A 91 6.91 -11.64 -6.25
CA GLN A 91 8.02 -12.49 -6.65
C GLN A 91 7.65 -13.96 -6.41
N ARG A 92 7.73 -14.77 -7.47
CA ARG A 92 7.36 -16.19 -7.42
C ARG A 92 8.51 -17.12 -7.02
N TYR A 93 9.75 -16.77 -7.36
CA TYR A 93 10.93 -17.63 -7.16
C TYR A 93 12.14 -16.80 -6.66
N PRO A 94 13.00 -17.35 -5.79
CA PRO A 94 12.86 -18.65 -5.09
C PRO A 94 11.78 -18.62 -4.00
N ARG A 95 11.38 -17.43 -3.57
CA ARG A 95 10.30 -17.17 -2.62
C ARG A 95 9.82 -15.74 -2.84
N THR A 96 8.61 -15.41 -2.39
CA THR A 96 8.19 -14.01 -2.26
C THR A 96 9.08 -13.28 -1.25
N GLY A 97 10.15 -12.68 -1.75
CA GLY A 97 11.01 -11.71 -1.06
C GLY A 97 10.57 -10.27 -1.33
N TYR A 98 10.01 -10.00 -2.51
CA TYR A 98 9.50 -8.69 -2.93
C TYR A 98 8.01 -8.70 -3.30
N VAL A 99 7.38 -7.54 -3.12
CA VAL A 99 6.00 -7.25 -3.51
C VAL A 99 6.05 -6.11 -4.52
N PHE A 100 5.81 -6.43 -5.78
CA PHE A 100 5.88 -5.45 -6.86
C PHE A 100 4.57 -4.66 -6.95
N ALA A 101 4.67 -3.34 -6.96
CA ALA A 101 3.54 -2.42 -6.92
C ALA A 101 3.72 -1.25 -7.91
N ASN A 102 2.72 -1.02 -8.76
CA ASN A 102 2.72 0.06 -9.75
C ASN A 102 1.93 1.28 -9.26
N GLY A 103 2.48 2.47 -9.42
CA GLY A 103 1.76 3.73 -9.39
C GLY A 103 1.10 3.97 -10.74
N GLU A 104 -0.22 4.15 -10.75
CA GLU A 104 -1.00 4.36 -11.99
C GLU A 104 -0.90 5.81 -12.46
N ASP A 105 -0.91 6.76 -11.53
CA ASP A 105 -0.94 8.18 -11.84
C ASP A 105 0.47 8.68 -12.18
N GLY A 106 0.55 9.58 -13.15
CA GLY A 106 1.75 10.40 -13.36
C GLY A 106 1.67 11.64 -12.48
N VAL A 107 2.66 11.83 -11.60
CA VAL A 107 2.78 13.04 -10.75
C VAL A 107 4.18 13.64 -10.87
N PRO A 108 4.35 14.96 -10.63
CA PRO A 108 5.68 15.55 -10.57
C PRO A 108 6.46 15.01 -9.37
N ILE A 109 7.78 14.86 -9.51
CA ILE A 109 8.66 14.41 -8.41
C ILE A 109 9.81 15.43 -8.28
N PRO A 110 9.90 16.22 -7.19
CA PRO A 110 8.99 16.23 -6.03
C PRO A 110 7.61 16.84 -6.35
N ASN A 111 6.57 16.34 -5.67
CA ASN A 111 5.20 16.85 -5.81
C ASN A 111 4.92 17.97 -4.78
N ASP A 112 5.53 19.14 -4.99
CA ASP A 112 5.47 20.28 -4.05
C ASP A 112 4.48 21.39 -4.46
N GLY A 113 3.66 21.12 -5.48
CA GLY A 113 2.63 22.04 -5.98
C GLY A 113 3.14 23.16 -6.89
N LYS A 114 4.44 23.17 -7.27
CA LYS A 114 4.98 24.16 -8.21
C LYS A 114 4.76 23.82 -9.68
N VAL A 115 4.72 22.53 -10.01
CA VAL A 115 4.47 22.04 -11.37
C VAL A 115 3.03 21.51 -11.42
N LEU A 116 2.14 22.22 -12.13
CA LEU A 116 0.72 21.89 -12.20
C LEU A 116 0.25 21.52 -13.61
N ASP A 117 1.00 21.92 -14.63
CA ASP A 117 0.57 21.93 -16.03
C ASP A 117 1.67 21.51 -17.03
N ASP A 118 2.77 20.90 -16.54
CA ASP A 118 3.82 20.31 -17.39
C ASP A 118 3.91 18.78 -17.24
N PRO A 119 3.11 18.01 -18.01
CA PRO A 119 3.11 16.55 -17.96
C PRO A 119 4.45 15.90 -18.29
N LYS A 120 5.40 16.62 -18.91
CA LYS A 120 6.73 16.05 -19.20
C LYS A 120 7.55 15.80 -17.94
N GLN A 121 7.19 16.46 -16.85
CA GLN A 121 7.81 16.28 -15.53
C GLN A 121 7.07 15.25 -14.68
N TYR A 122 6.01 14.62 -15.21
CA TYR A 122 5.20 13.66 -14.47
C TYR A 122 5.77 12.25 -14.64
N HIS A 123 5.84 11.52 -13.54
CA HIS A 123 6.39 10.18 -13.49
C HIS A 123 5.43 9.24 -12.77
N SER A 124 5.31 8.02 -13.28
CA SER A 124 4.68 6.89 -12.60
C SER A 124 5.77 6.04 -11.94
N ILE A 125 5.54 5.59 -10.71
CA ILE A 125 6.56 4.88 -9.91
C ILE A 125 6.28 3.38 -9.92
N PHE A 126 7.35 2.59 -9.99
CA PHE A 126 7.31 1.15 -9.73
C PHE A 126 8.12 0.84 -8.46
N SER A 127 7.49 0.16 -7.51
CA SER A 127 8.06 -0.22 -6.20
C SER A 127 8.18 -1.75 -6.07
N ALA A 128 9.14 -2.23 -5.27
CA ALA A 128 9.40 -3.66 -5.02
C ALA A 128 9.72 -3.95 -3.55
#